data_AF-A0A672QZ49-F1
#
_entry.id   AF-A0A672QZ49-F1
#
_cell.length_a   1.000
_cell.length_b   1.000
_cell.length_c   1.000
_cell.angle_alpha   90.00
_cell.angle_beta   90.00
_cell.angle_gamma   90.00
#
_symmetry.space_group_name_H-M   'P 1'
#
loop_
_entity.id
_entity.type
_entity.pdbx_description
1 polymer ?
#
loop_
_entity_poly.entity_id
_entity_poly.type
_entity_poly.pdbx_seq_one_letter_code
_entity_poly.pdbx_strand_id
1 'polypeptide(L)'
;NDTFTAARPALTVLPPSRDELQQGKATVLCVASKGFPSDWKLSWKVDCCSRSSGVNLSPSQLQKDGLYSWSSSLSLTESEWSRATTVSCDATHPSHNAVTKSLDTQQCDE
;
A
#
# COMPACT_ATOMS: atom_id res chain seq x y z
N ASN A 1 -22.90 5.25 24.93
CA ASN A 1 -22.14 4.23 24.20
C ASN A 1 -21.40 4.90 23.07
N ASP A 2 -20.15 5.25 23.32
CA ASP A 2 -19.26 5.87 22.35
C ASP A 2 -18.91 4.82 21.28
N THR A 3 -19.66 4.84 20.18
CA THR A 3 -19.31 4.05 19.00
C THR A 3 -18.05 4.66 18.42
N PHE A 4 -16.88 4.14 18.81
CA PHE A 4 -15.64 4.25 18.05
C PHE A 4 -15.95 3.73 16.65
N THR A 5 -16.33 4.65 15.76
CA THR A 5 -16.85 4.32 14.44
C THR A 5 -15.65 3.93 13.63
N ALA A 6 -15.40 2.63 13.56
CA ALA A 6 -14.17 2.14 12.98
C ALA A 6 -14.07 2.54 11.50
N ALA A 7 -12.99 3.23 11.20
CA ALA A 7 -12.79 3.98 9.98
C ALA A 7 -11.92 3.19 9.02
N ARG A 8 -12.41 3.04 7.78
CA ARG A 8 -11.64 2.39 6.73
C ARG A 8 -10.50 3.32 6.29
N PRO A 9 -9.26 2.82 6.21
CA PRO A 9 -8.15 3.64 5.78
C PRO A 9 -8.32 4.04 4.32
N ALA A 10 -7.95 5.27 4.00
CA ALA A 10 -7.74 5.73 2.64
C ALA A 10 -6.36 5.24 2.18
N LEU A 11 -6.35 4.40 1.14
CA LEU A 11 -5.13 3.88 0.53
C LEU A 11 -4.72 4.71 -0.68
N THR A 12 -3.45 5.08 -0.71
CA THR A 12 -2.79 5.72 -1.86
C THR A 12 -1.59 4.89 -2.23
N VAL A 13 -1.51 4.46 -3.49
CA VAL A 13 -0.36 3.70 -4.01
C VAL A 13 0.40 4.62 -4.95
N LEU A 14 1.69 4.80 -4.67
CA LEU A 14 2.60 5.65 -5.40
C LEU A 14 3.58 4.78 -6.21
N PRO A 15 3.77 5.08 -7.50
CA PRO A 15 4.75 4.38 -8.33
C PRO A 15 6.19 4.62 -7.85
N PRO A 16 7.13 3.76 -8.25
CA PRO A 16 8.55 4.02 -8.07
C PRO A 16 8.97 5.28 -8.81
N SER A 17 10.02 5.93 -8.31
CA SER A 17 10.58 7.11 -8.97
C SER A 17 11.34 6.72 -10.25
N ARG A 18 11.31 7.60 -11.25
CA ARG A 18 12.00 7.36 -12.54
C ARG A 18 13.52 7.23 -12.37
N ASP A 19 14.11 7.96 -11.43
CA ASP A 19 15.54 7.83 -11.10
C ASP A 19 15.86 6.46 -10.50
N GLU A 20 14.99 5.92 -9.65
CA GLU A 20 15.17 4.58 -9.08
C GLU A 20 15.07 3.50 -10.17
N LEU A 21 14.10 3.64 -11.08
CA LEU A 21 13.94 2.74 -12.22
C LEU A 21 15.18 2.73 -13.11
N GLN A 22 15.78 3.90 -13.38
CA GLN A 22 17.03 4.00 -14.13
C GLN A 22 18.21 3.31 -13.44
N GLN A 23 18.17 3.16 -12.11
CA GLN A 23 19.15 2.40 -11.34
C GLN A 23 18.85 0.89 -11.29
N GLY A 24 17.81 0.43 -11.99
CA GLY A 24 17.40 -0.97 -12.04
C GLY A 24 16.58 -1.43 -10.83
N LYS A 25 16.06 -0.49 -10.03
CA LYS A 25 15.27 -0.77 -8.82
C LYS A 25 13.88 -0.15 -8.94
N ALA A 26 12.90 -0.73 -8.24
CA ALA A 26 11.54 -0.21 -8.23
C ALA A 26 10.94 -0.35 -6.83
N THR A 27 10.76 0.75 -6.11
CA THR A 27 10.08 0.73 -4.82
C THR A 27 8.71 1.39 -4.93
N VAL A 28 7.66 0.58 -4.78
CA VAL A 28 6.27 1.04 -4.75
C VAL A 28 5.90 1.39 -3.31
N LEU A 29 5.21 2.51 -3.07
CA LEU A 29 4.80 2.92 -1.73
C LEU A 29 3.28 2.91 -1.61
N CYS A 30 2.73 2.24 -0.61
CA CYS A 30 1.33 2.29 -0.24
C CYS A 30 1.18 3.02 1.09
N VAL A 31 0.44 4.12 1.09
CA VAL A 31 0.15 4.92 2.27
C VAL A 31 -1.30 4.70 2.67
N ALA A 32 -1.51 4.25 3.90
CA ALA A 32 -2.80 4.09 4.52
C ALA A 32 -2.98 5.21 5.56
N SER A 33 -4.01 6.02 5.39
CA SER A 33 -4.31 7.14 6.29
C SER A 33 -5.75 7.08 6.77
N LYS A 34 -6.05 7.74 7.89
CA LYS A 34 -7.41 7.82 8.45
C LYS A 34 -8.02 6.45 8.82
N GLY A 35 -7.18 5.47 9.17
CA GLY A 35 -7.64 4.14 9.58
C GLY A 35 -7.88 4.04 11.09
N PHE A 36 -8.92 3.32 11.50
CA PHE A 36 -9.14 2.97 12.91
C PHE A 36 -9.85 1.61 12.99
N PRO A 37 -9.46 0.68 13.88
CA PRO A 37 -8.42 0.77 14.92
C PRO A 37 -6.98 0.60 14.34
N SER A 38 -5.95 0.35 15.17
CA SER A 38 -4.56 0.18 14.71
C SER A 38 -4.24 -1.17 14.09
N ASP A 39 -5.14 -2.15 14.21
CA ASP A 39 -4.89 -3.57 13.87
C ASP A 39 -5.05 -3.91 12.38
N TRP A 40 -5.06 -2.89 11.52
CA TRP A 40 -5.09 -3.08 10.07
C TRP A 40 -3.75 -3.59 9.56
N LYS A 41 -3.79 -4.42 8.51
CA LYS A 41 -2.60 -4.98 7.87
C LYS A 41 -2.59 -4.67 6.39
N LEU A 42 -1.44 -4.21 5.88
CA LEU A 42 -1.22 -4.09 4.44
C LEU A 42 -0.65 -5.37 3.87
N SER A 43 -1.06 -5.68 2.65
CA SER A 43 -0.55 -6.79 1.85
C SER A 43 -0.44 -6.32 0.40
N TRP A 44 0.46 -6.94 -0.35
CA TRP A 44 0.70 -6.57 -1.75
C TRP A 44 0.29 -7.70 -2.68
N LYS A 45 -0.18 -7.32 -3.87
CA LYS A 45 -0.41 -8.21 -5.00
C LYS A 45 0.19 -7.60 -6.26
N VAL A 46 0.89 -8.43 -7.04
CA VAL A 46 1.45 -8.07 -8.35
C VAL A 46 0.85 -9.03 -9.36
N ASP A 47 0.11 -8.52 -10.35
CA ASP A 47 -0.57 -9.31 -11.39
C ASP A 47 -1.36 -10.50 -10.85
N CYS A 48 -2.20 -10.22 -9.85
CA CYS A 48 -3.02 -11.20 -9.12
C CYS A 48 -2.26 -12.12 -8.15
N CYS A 49 -0.92 -12.12 -8.16
CA CYS A 49 -0.12 -12.92 -7.24
C CYS A 49 0.19 -12.15 -5.95
N SER A 50 -0.17 -12.73 -4.80
CA SER A 50 0.21 -12.17 -3.49
C SER A 50 1.72 -12.11 -3.34
N ARG A 51 2.24 -10.95 -2.97
CA ARG A 51 3.67 -10.68 -2.82
C ARG A 51 3.98 -10.36 -1.36
N SER A 52 4.91 -11.11 -0.79
CA SER A 52 5.46 -10.88 0.55
C SER A 52 6.97 -10.60 0.51
N SER A 53 7.66 -11.00 -0.56
CA SER A 53 9.08 -10.73 -0.73
C SER A 53 9.33 -9.27 -1.08
N GLY A 54 10.28 -8.64 -0.39
CA GLY A 54 10.60 -7.22 -0.54
C GLY A 54 9.57 -6.27 0.08
N VAL A 55 8.59 -6.79 0.84
CA VAL A 55 7.60 -5.97 1.54
C VAL A 55 8.19 -5.46 2.85
N ASN A 56 8.18 -4.15 3.02
CA ASN A 56 8.48 -3.48 4.27
C ASN A 56 7.22 -2.78 4.78
N LEU A 57 6.94 -2.93 6.07
CA LEU A 57 5.76 -2.35 6.73
C LEU A 57 6.21 -1.35 7.77
N SER A 58 5.68 -0.13 7.69
CA SER A 58 5.88 0.90 8.70
C SER A 58 4.91 0.69 9.86
N PRO A 59 5.32 0.99 11.10
CA PRO A 59 4.44 0.90 12.26
C PRO A 59 3.26 1.87 12.12
N SER A 60 2.10 1.49 12.67
CA SER A 60 0.95 2.37 12.75
C SER A 60 1.20 3.50 13.74
N GLN A 61 1.02 4.73 13.25
CA GLN A 61 1.22 5.94 14.02
C GLN A 61 -0.11 6.68 14.18
N LEU A 62 -0.44 7.02 15.43
CA LEU A 62 -1.61 7.83 15.74
C LEU A 62 -1.35 9.28 15.32
N GLN A 63 -2.20 9.80 14.45
CA GLN A 63 -2.14 11.18 13.99
C GLN A 63 -2.91 12.11 14.95
N LYS A 64 -2.69 13.42 14.81
CA LYS A 64 -3.36 14.46 15.63
C LYS A 64 -4.89 14.46 15.52
N ASP A 65 -5.40 13.93 14.40
CA ASP A 65 -6.82 13.73 14.11
C ASP A 65 -7.44 12.55 14.92
N GLY A 66 -6.63 11.78 15.65
CA GLY A 66 -7.08 10.61 16.41
C GLY A 66 -7.21 9.33 15.56
N LEU A 67 -6.82 9.38 14.29
CA LEU A 67 -6.79 8.23 13.39
C LEU A 67 -5.36 7.71 13.17
N TYR A 68 -5.24 6.43 12.86
CA TYR A 68 -3.96 5.80 12.56
C TYR A 68 -3.57 5.99 11.10
N SER A 69 -2.28 6.17 10.88
CA SER A 69 -1.66 6.14 9.56
C SER A 69 -0.45 5.24 9.57
N TRP A 70 -0.29 4.47 8.51
CA TRP A 70 0.82 3.56 8.32
C TRP A 70 1.13 3.47 6.83
N SER A 71 2.28 2.91 6.50
CA SER A 71 2.69 2.72 5.11
C SER A 71 3.30 1.35 4.92
N SER A 72 3.31 0.90 3.68
CA SER A 72 4.09 -0.24 3.25
C SER A 72 4.86 0.16 2.01
N SER A 73 6.10 -0.30 1.89
CA SER A 73 6.85 -0.21 0.65
C SER A 73 7.11 -1.60 0.11
N LEU A 74 6.98 -1.79 -1.19
CA LEU A 74 7.30 -3.02 -1.89
C LEU A 74 8.50 -2.76 -2.80
N SER A 75 9.62 -3.40 -2.49
CA SER A 75 10.81 -3.38 -3.33
C SER A 75 10.74 -4.50 -4.38
N LEU A 76 10.80 -4.08 -5.64
CA LEU A 76 10.83 -4.89 -6.85
C LEU A 76 12.09 -4.53 -7.66
N THR A 77 12.46 -5.39 -8.61
CA THR A 77 13.42 -4.99 -9.65
C THR A 77 12.71 -4.19 -10.74
N GLU A 78 13.46 -3.39 -11.50
CA GLU A 78 12.91 -2.69 -12.68
C GLU A 78 12.25 -3.68 -13.65
N SER A 79 12.84 -4.86 -13.83
CA SER A 79 12.29 -5.91 -14.68
C SER A 79 10.99 -6.51 -14.16
N GLU A 80 10.81 -6.63 -12.84
CA GLU A 80 9.55 -7.07 -12.24
C GLU A 80 8.48 -5.98 -12.39
N TRP A 81 8.84 -4.72 -12.15
CA TRP A 81 7.93 -3.58 -12.30
C TRP A 81 7.47 -3.38 -13.76
N SER A 82 8.40 -3.46 -14.71
CA SER A 82 8.15 -3.31 -16.14
C SER A 82 7.30 -4.44 -16.72
N ARG A 83 7.46 -5.66 -16.18
CA ARG A 83 6.60 -6.81 -16.51
C ARG A 83 5.27 -6.79 -15.79
N ALA A 84 5.22 -6.15 -14.63
CA ALA A 84 3.98 -6.01 -13.91
C ALA A 84 3.01 -5.19 -14.75
N THR A 85 1.74 -5.56 -14.74
CA THR A 85 0.61 -4.82 -15.33
C THR A 85 -0.14 -4.08 -14.23
N THR A 86 -0.35 -4.72 -13.08
CA THR A 86 -1.06 -4.11 -11.97
C THR A 86 -0.43 -4.46 -10.63
N VAL A 87 -0.15 -3.44 -9.84
CA VAL A 87 0.30 -3.58 -8.45
C VAL A 87 -0.79 -3.09 -7.51
N SER A 88 -1.25 -3.96 -6.63
CA SER A 88 -2.32 -3.66 -5.67
C SER A 88 -1.83 -3.74 -4.23
N CYS A 89 -2.30 -2.80 -3.42
CA CYS A 89 -2.14 -2.78 -1.97
C CYS A 89 -3.50 -3.06 -1.32
N ASP A 90 -3.56 -4.09 -0.49
CA ASP A 90 -4.74 -4.52 0.25
C ASP A 90 -4.58 -4.17 1.74
N ALA A 91 -5.53 -3.43 2.31
CA ALA A 91 -5.67 -3.24 3.74
C ALA A 91 -6.76 -4.17 4.28
N THR A 92 -6.39 -5.06 5.20
CA THR A 92 -7.28 -6.06 5.79
C THR A 92 -7.41 -5.86 7.30
N HIS A 93 -8.60 -6.15 7.84
CA HIS A 93 -8.88 -6.09 9.27
C HIS A 93 -9.98 -7.10 9.62
N PRO A 94 -9.89 -7.82 10.76
CA PRO A 94 -10.83 -8.91 11.10
C PRO A 94 -12.30 -8.45 11.20
N SER A 95 -12.53 -7.21 11.63
CA SER A 95 -13.88 -6.65 11.81
C SER A 95 -14.36 -5.76 10.65
N HIS A 96 -13.58 -5.61 9.57
CA HIS A 96 -13.93 -4.74 8.44
C HIS A 96 -13.67 -5.39 7.09
N ASN A 97 -14.38 -4.92 6.06
CA ASN A 97 -14.11 -5.29 4.69
C ASN A 97 -12.72 -4.80 4.26
N ALA A 98 -12.04 -5.62 3.46
CA ALA A 98 -10.76 -5.26 2.88
C ALA A 98 -10.91 -4.04 1.96
N VAL A 99 -9.91 -3.16 2.00
CA VAL A 99 -9.78 -2.02 1.09
C VAL A 99 -8.62 -2.31 0.16
N THR A 100 -8.85 -2.29 -1.15
CA THR A 100 -7.82 -2.53 -2.14
C THR A 100 -7.60 -1.28 -2.97
N LYS A 101 -6.35 -0.91 -3.16
CA LYS A 101 -5.96 0.15 -4.11
C LYS A 101 -4.98 -0.43 -5.11
N SER A 102 -5.35 -0.34 -6.38
CA SER A 102 -4.55 -0.83 -7.50
C SER A 102 -3.92 0.34 -8.23
N LEU A 103 -2.68 0.14 -8.65
CA LEU A 103 -1.90 1.00 -9.51
C LEU A 103 -1.63 0.23 -10.80
N ASP A 104 -2.05 0.80 -11.92
CA ASP A 104 -1.74 0.29 -13.24
C ASP A 104 -0.34 0.77 -13.60
N THR A 105 0.56 -0.17 -13.84
CA THR A 105 1.98 0.15 -14.15
C THR A 105 2.17 0.58 -15.60
N GLN A 106 1.16 0.32 -16.45
CA GLN A 106 1.15 0.67 -17.88
C GLN A 106 0.65 2.10 -18.12
N GLN A 107 -0.17 2.64 -17.21
CA GLN A 107 -0.52 4.06 -17.14
C GLN A 107 0.50 4.81 -16.29
N CYS A 108 1.65 5.11 -16.89
CA CYS A 108 2.45 6.23 -16.43
C CYS A 108 1.63 7.51 -16.64
N ASP A 109 1.16 8.12 -15.55
CA ASP A 109 0.76 9.53 -15.59
C ASP A 109 2.02 10.34 -15.93
N GLU A 110 1.89 11.14 -16.98
CA GLU A 110 2.90 11.97 -17.67
C GLU A 110 3.80 12.81 -16.73
#